data_AF-A0A7S0FNN0-F1
#
_entry.id   AF-A0A7S0FNN0-F1
#
_cell.length_a   1.000
_cell.length_b   1.000
_cell.length_c   1.000
_cell.angle_alpha   90.00
_cell.angle_beta   90.00
_cell.angle_gamma   90.00
#
_symmetry.space_group_name_H-M   'P 1'
#
loop_
_entity.id
_entity.type
_entity.pdbx_description
1 polymer ?
#
loop_
_entity_poly.entity_id
_entity_poly.type
_entity_poly.pdbx_seq_one_letter_code
_entity_poly.pdbx_strand_id
1 'polypeptide(L)'
;IRRTGKWFAENPGVIASAWDASGISVFHIPEAEIPMDLRSNMPNPNSWSKWLIAFLPFDSGSCIDIARPQEIVLNIALCGDWAGGAWWRSHEARSTGFVPPYCIPGHVTEPATDCCTIFMSHPTSEEYLKTRAY
;
A
#
# COMPACT_ATOMS: atom_id res chain seq x y z
N ILE A 1 -14.88 1.34 -3.54
CA ILE A 1 -14.31 2.68 -3.25
C ILE A 1 -12.83 2.51 -2.96
N ARG A 2 -11.94 3.23 -3.64
CA ARG A 2 -10.49 3.16 -3.38
C ARG A 2 -10.19 3.98 -2.12
N ARG A 3 -9.60 3.34 -1.10
CA ARG A 3 -9.14 4.01 0.13
C ARG A 3 -7.66 4.40 -0.05
N THR A 4 -7.30 5.63 0.28
CA THR A 4 -5.92 6.17 0.16
C THR A 4 -5.17 6.03 1.49
N GLY A 5 -3.85 6.28 1.48
CA GLY A 5 -3.03 6.36 2.69
C GLY A 5 -3.60 7.36 3.70
N LYS A 6 -3.82 8.61 3.27
CA LYS A 6 -4.55 9.64 4.05
C LYS A 6 -5.85 9.14 4.67
N TRP A 7 -6.68 8.41 3.94
CA TRP A 7 -7.94 7.89 4.48
C TRP A 7 -7.69 6.93 5.65
N PHE A 8 -6.71 6.02 5.54
CA PHE A 8 -6.36 5.12 6.63
C PHE A 8 -5.73 5.86 7.83
N ALA A 9 -4.94 6.91 7.57
CA ALA A 9 -4.38 7.76 8.63
C ALA A 9 -5.47 8.52 9.41
N GLU A 10 -6.52 8.96 8.73
CA GLU A 10 -7.70 9.62 9.34
C GLU A 10 -8.67 8.62 10.00
N ASN A 11 -8.56 7.33 9.68
CA ASN A 11 -9.41 6.25 10.20
C ASN A 11 -8.54 5.12 10.77
N PRO A 12 -7.76 5.39 11.83
CA PRO A 12 -6.86 4.39 12.41
C PRO A 12 -7.65 3.20 12.95
N GLY A 13 -6.98 2.06 13.05
CA GLY A 13 -7.59 0.83 13.48
C GLY A 13 -6.69 -0.38 13.28
N VAL A 14 -7.28 -1.56 13.43
CA VAL A 14 -6.59 -2.84 13.24
C VAL A 14 -6.68 -3.25 11.78
N ILE A 15 -5.54 -3.57 11.18
CA ILE A 15 -5.49 -4.37 9.95
C ILE A 15 -5.25 -5.82 10.38
N ALA A 16 -6.20 -6.70 10.07
CA ALA A 16 -6.11 -8.12 10.38
C ALA A 16 -6.10 -8.95 9.11
N SER A 17 -5.37 -10.05 9.12
CA SER A 17 -5.38 -11.06 8.06
C SER A 17 -5.77 -12.41 8.67
N ALA A 18 -6.82 -13.02 8.12
CA ALA A 18 -7.19 -14.40 8.41
C ALA A 18 -6.81 -15.25 7.20
N TRP A 19 -6.04 -16.29 7.42
CA TRP A 19 -5.55 -17.17 6.38
C TRP A 19 -5.84 -18.62 6.76
N ASP A 20 -6.65 -19.29 5.93
CA ASP A 20 -7.00 -20.70 6.07
C ASP A 20 -7.02 -21.39 4.69
N ALA A 21 -7.51 -22.63 4.66
CA ALA A 21 -7.57 -23.43 3.43
C ALA A 21 -8.50 -22.85 2.34
N SER A 22 -9.43 -21.96 2.69
CA SER A 22 -10.32 -21.30 1.73
C SER A 22 -9.70 -20.08 1.06
N GLY A 23 -8.68 -19.47 1.68
CA GLY A 23 -8.04 -18.26 1.15
C GLY A 23 -7.49 -17.33 2.22
N ILE A 24 -7.23 -16.09 1.81
CA ILE A 24 -6.78 -14.99 2.69
C ILE A 24 -7.85 -13.90 2.71
N SER A 25 -8.34 -13.57 3.90
CA SER A 25 -9.24 -12.45 4.15
C SER A 25 -8.49 -11.33 4.86
N VAL A 26 -8.65 -10.10 4.38
CA VAL A 26 -8.05 -8.91 5.00
C VAL A 26 -9.16 -7.98 5.51
N PHE A 27 -9.00 -7.51 6.73
CA PHE A 27 -9.96 -6.68 7.43
C PHE A 27 -9.34 -5.33 7.82
N HIS A 28 -10.15 -4.28 7.81
CA HIS A 28 -9.85 -3.01 8.49
C HIS A 28 -10.94 -2.74 9.51
N ILE A 29 -10.56 -2.81 10.78
CA ILE A 29 -11.45 -2.63 11.93
C ILE A 29 -11.13 -1.26 12.52
N PRO A 30 -12.00 -0.24 12.34
CA PRO A 30 -11.77 1.08 12.91
C PRO A 30 -11.58 1.01 14.43
N GLU A 31 -10.76 1.89 14.99
CA GLU A 31 -10.40 1.87 16.42
C GLU A 31 -11.63 1.89 17.35
N ALA A 32 -12.65 2.68 17.02
CA ALA A 32 -13.91 2.77 17.75
C ALA A 32 -14.77 1.49 17.66
N GLU A 33 -14.48 0.62 16.70
CA GLU A 33 -15.24 -0.58 16.41
C GLU A 33 -14.52 -1.87 16.82
N ILE A 34 -13.33 -1.78 17.45
CA ILE A 34 -12.56 -2.97 17.83
C ILE A 34 -13.41 -3.91 18.72
N PRO A 35 -13.73 -5.12 18.24
CA PRO A 35 -14.62 -6.07 18.90
C PRO A 35 -14.03 -6.66 20.18
N MET A 36 -14.91 -7.21 21.02
CA MET A 36 -14.51 -7.83 22.28
C MET A 36 -13.62 -9.05 22.11
N ASP A 37 -13.79 -9.82 21.03
CA ASP A 37 -13.02 -11.02 20.76
C ASP A 37 -11.52 -10.71 20.56
N LEU A 38 -11.18 -9.60 19.88
CA LEU A 38 -9.82 -9.07 19.82
C LEU A 38 -9.35 -8.55 21.19
N ARG A 39 -10.19 -7.84 21.94
CA ARG A 39 -9.82 -7.30 23.28
C ARG A 39 -9.56 -8.42 24.30
N SER A 40 -10.20 -9.56 24.15
CA SER A 40 -10.04 -10.72 25.02
C SER A 40 -9.03 -11.76 24.49
N ASN A 41 -8.27 -11.45 23.43
CA ASN A 41 -7.34 -12.37 22.77
C ASN A 41 -7.99 -13.71 22.32
N MET A 42 -9.25 -13.66 21.88
CA MET A 42 -10.00 -14.81 21.35
C MET A 42 -10.54 -14.49 19.95
N PRO A 43 -9.70 -14.17 18.96
CA PRO A 43 -10.13 -13.67 17.65
C PRO A 43 -11.08 -14.66 16.93
N ASN A 44 -12.19 -14.14 16.40
CA ASN A 44 -13.16 -14.88 15.61
C ASN A 44 -13.45 -14.16 14.28
N PRO A 45 -12.59 -14.37 13.26
CA PRO A 45 -12.73 -13.73 11.95
C PRO A 45 -14.06 -13.96 11.24
N ASN A 46 -14.76 -15.07 11.51
CA ASN A 46 -16.07 -15.37 10.92
C ASN A 46 -17.15 -14.34 11.32
N SER A 47 -16.95 -13.62 12.42
CA SER A 47 -17.84 -12.55 12.87
C SER A 47 -17.51 -11.16 12.30
N TRP A 48 -16.43 -11.03 11.52
CA TRP A 48 -15.86 -9.75 11.09
C TRP A 48 -16.26 -9.31 9.68
N SER A 49 -17.30 -9.93 9.09
CA SER A 49 -17.68 -9.70 7.68
C SER A 49 -17.89 -8.22 7.31
N LYS A 50 -18.38 -7.40 8.23
CA LYS A 50 -18.57 -5.94 8.01
C LYS A 50 -17.27 -5.15 7.84
N TRP A 51 -16.13 -5.68 8.28
CA TRP A 51 -14.81 -5.06 8.18
C TRP A 51 -13.95 -5.62 7.05
N LEU A 52 -14.49 -6.54 6.25
CA LEU A 52 -13.78 -7.16 5.14
C LEU A 52 -13.44 -6.13 4.06
N ILE A 53 -12.15 -6.00 3.73
CA ILE A 53 -11.65 -5.10 2.68
C ILE A 53 -11.06 -5.83 1.47
N ALA A 54 -10.65 -7.09 1.64
CA ALA A 54 -10.22 -7.95 0.55
C ALA A 54 -10.43 -9.43 0.89
N PHE A 55 -10.75 -10.23 -0.13
CA PHE A 55 -10.80 -11.68 -0.04
C PHE A 55 -10.08 -12.28 -1.26
N LEU A 56 -9.06 -13.09 -1.01
CA LEU A 56 -8.27 -13.82 -2.00
C LEU A 56 -8.57 -15.31 -1.85
N PRO A 57 -9.58 -15.84 -2.55
CA PRO A 57 -9.94 -17.26 -2.45
C PRO A 57 -8.86 -18.15 -3.06
N PHE A 58 -8.64 -19.30 -2.46
CA PHE A 58 -7.86 -20.38 -3.07
C PHE A 58 -8.76 -21.27 -3.92
N ASP A 59 -8.28 -21.66 -5.10
CA ASP A 59 -8.99 -22.60 -5.94
C ASP A 59 -8.80 -24.04 -5.43
N SER A 60 -9.93 -24.73 -5.28
CA SER A 60 -10.04 -26.10 -4.77
C SER A 60 -9.24 -27.14 -5.56
N GLY A 61 -8.87 -26.84 -6.81
CA GLY A 61 -8.21 -27.78 -7.72
C GLY A 61 -6.70 -27.60 -7.95
N SER A 62 -6.09 -26.47 -7.53
CA SER A 62 -4.72 -26.14 -7.97
C SER A 62 -3.83 -25.45 -6.94
N CYS A 63 -4.30 -25.21 -5.72
CA CYS A 63 -3.69 -24.18 -4.86
C CYS A 63 -3.28 -24.62 -3.45
N ILE A 64 -2.96 -25.89 -3.21
CA ILE A 64 -2.52 -26.31 -1.86
C ILE A 64 -1.19 -25.67 -1.42
N ASP A 65 -0.38 -25.16 -2.37
CA ASP A 65 0.96 -24.60 -2.12
C ASP A 65 1.15 -23.13 -2.54
N ILE A 66 0.09 -22.37 -2.85
CA ILE A 66 0.25 -20.96 -3.29
C ILE A 66 0.84 -20.07 -2.20
N ALA A 67 0.42 -20.29 -0.95
CA ALA A 67 0.92 -19.56 0.20
C ALA A 67 1.69 -20.53 1.11
N ARG A 68 3.02 -20.45 1.07
CA ARG A 68 3.93 -21.13 2.01
C ARG A 68 4.04 -20.32 3.31
N PRO A 69 4.72 -20.78 4.37
CA PRO A 69 5.02 -19.93 5.53
C PRO A 69 5.53 -18.55 5.10
N GLN A 70 4.90 -17.50 5.61
CA GLN A 70 5.12 -16.11 5.19
C GLN A 70 5.92 -15.34 6.26
N GLU A 71 6.56 -14.25 5.84
CA GLU A 71 7.19 -13.27 6.71
C GLU A 71 6.40 -11.96 6.68
N ILE A 72 6.31 -11.28 7.82
CA ILE A 72 5.69 -9.95 7.90
C ILE A 72 6.75 -8.92 7.54
N VAL A 73 6.50 -8.17 6.46
CA VAL A 73 7.39 -7.10 6.00
C VAL A 73 6.69 -5.75 6.11
N LEU A 74 7.33 -4.81 6.82
CA LEU A 74 6.94 -3.40 6.83
C LEU A 74 8.01 -2.61 6.09
N ASN A 75 7.64 -1.98 4.98
CA ASN A 75 8.57 -1.26 4.11
C ASN A 75 7.92 0.01 3.56
N ILE A 76 8.71 1.09 3.47
CA ILE A 76 8.38 2.29 2.72
C ILE A 76 9.45 2.44 1.64
N ALA A 77 9.07 2.09 0.40
CA ALA A 77 9.89 2.33 -0.78
C ALA A 77 9.32 3.51 -1.57
N LEU A 78 10.20 4.22 -2.27
CA LEU A 78 9.86 5.36 -3.10
C LEU A 78 10.27 5.05 -4.54
N CYS A 79 9.50 5.56 -5.50
CA CYS A 79 9.79 5.41 -6.91
C CYS A 79 9.86 3.93 -7.34
N GLY A 80 10.98 3.49 -7.90
CA GLY A 80 11.17 2.13 -8.40
C GLY A 80 10.13 1.73 -9.44
N ASP A 81 10.02 0.42 -9.68
CA ASP A 81 9.24 -0.15 -10.77
C ASP A 81 7.78 0.33 -10.77
N TRP A 82 7.14 0.35 -9.60
CA TRP A 82 5.74 0.70 -9.49
C TRP A 82 5.53 2.21 -9.37
N ALA A 83 5.98 2.85 -8.27
CA ALA A 83 5.66 4.25 -8.05
C ALA A 83 6.38 5.15 -9.06
N GLY A 84 7.61 4.83 -9.44
CA GLY A 84 8.36 5.55 -10.48
C GLY A 84 7.74 5.36 -11.86
N GLY A 85 7.28 4.14 -12.18
CA GLY A 85 6.59 3.87 -13.44
C GLY A 85 5.25 4.61 -13.55
N ALA A 86 4.55 4.77 -12.43
CA ALA A 86 3.31 5.54 -12.35
C ALA A 86 3.53 7.06 -12.31
N TRP A 87 4.70 7.53 -11.82
CA TRP A 87 5.03 8.95 -11.68
C TRP A 87 4.79 9.74 -12.97
N TRP A 88 5.33 9.27 -14.10
CA TRP A 88 5.19 9.97 -15.37
C TRP A 88 3.73 10.06 -15.87
N ARG A 89 2.87 9.14 -15.42
CA ARG A 89 1.47 9.08 -15.80
C ARG A 89 0.56 9.86 -14.85
N SER A 90 1.02 10.27 -13.68
CA SER A 90 0.19 10.98 -12.71
C SER A 90 0.07 12.47 -13.04
N HIS A 91 -1.10 13.03 -12.80
CA HIS A 91 -1.35 14.45 -12.99
C HIS A 91 -0.58 15.26 -11.93
N GLU A 92 -0.53 14.75 -10.71
CA GLU A 92 0.14 15.35 -9.56
C GLU A 92 1.64 15.51 -9.83
N ALA A 93 2.31 14.49 -10.35
CA ALA A 93 3.72 14.59 -10.73
C ALA A 93 3.94 15.64 -11.82
N ARG A 94 3.10 15.64 -12.85
CA ARG A 94 3.18 16.63 -13.95
C ARG A 94 2.96 18.06 -13.45
N SER A 95 2.08 18.24 -12.47
CA SER A 95 1.79 19.55 -11.88
C SER A 95 2.95 20.16 -11.10
N THR A 96 3.94 19.36 -10.69
CA THR A 96 5.16 19.87 -10.06
C THR A 96 6.02 20.71 -11.01
N GLY A 97 5.86 20.54 -12.33
CA GLY A 97 6.73 21.13 -13.34
C GLY A 97 8.16 20.59 -13.32
N PHE A 98 8.46 19.58 -12.49
CA PHE A 98 9.79 19.00 -12.35
C PHE A 98 10.09 18.05 -13.51
N VAL A 99 10.71 18.59 -14.56
CA VAL A 99 11.10 17.85 -15.76
C VAL A 99 12.55 18.20 -16.11
N PRO A 100 13.54 17.77 -15.32
CA PRO A 100 14.93 17.99 -15.66
C PRO A 100 15.29 17.29 -16.98
N PRO A 101 16.12 17.91 -17.83
CA PRO A 101 16.39 17.43 -19.20
C PRO A 101 17.12 16.08 -19.25
N TYR A 102 17.72 15.67 -18.13
CA TYR A 102 18.46 14.42 -17.99
C TYR A 102 17.62 13.27 -17.42
N CYS A 103 16.38 13.50 -16.98
CA CYS A 103 15.52 12.40 -16.58
C CYS A 103 14.82 11.78 -17.79
N ILE A 104 14.68 10.45 -17.78
CA ILE A 104 14.13 9.67 -18.89
C ILE A 104 12.83 9.02 -18.41
N PRO A 105 11.67 9.39 -18.99
CA PRO A 105 10.39 8.79 -18.63
C PRO A 105 10.40 7.27 -18.71
N GLY A 106 10.07 6.60 -17.60
CA GLY A 106 10.03 5.14 -17.51
C GLY A 106 11.37 4.47 -17.21
N HIS A 107 12.47 5.22 -17.12
CA HIS A 107 13.76 4.66 -16.74
C HIS A 107 13.91 4.59 -15.21
N VAL A 108 13.23 3.61 -14.60
CA VAL A 108 13.04 3.48 -13.14
C VAL A 108 14.10 2.63 -12.43
N THR A 109 14.98 1.98 -13.20
CA THR A 109 16.04 1.11 -12.68
C THR A 109 17.40 1.79 -12.57
N GLU A 110 17.55 3.01 -13.11
CA GLU A 110 18.78 3.81 -13.09
C GLU A 110 18.54 5.13 -12.34
N PRO A 111 18.95 5.23 -11.07
CA PRO A 111 18.69 6.38 -10.21
C PRO A 111 19.11 7.72 -10.80
N ALA A 112 20.18 7.75 -11.61
CA ALA A 112 20.69 8.98 -12.22
C ALA A 112 19.75 9.58 -13.30
N THR A 113 18.78 8.79 -13.77
CA THR A 113 17.86 9.17 -14.86
C THR A 113 16.39 8.92 -14.53
N ASP A 114 16.08 8.27 -13.41
CA ASP A 114 14.71 8.10 -12.91
C ASP A 114 14.14 9.45 -12.45
N CYS A 115 13.19 10.00 -13.22
CA CYS A 115 12.52 11.26 -12.91
C CYS A 115 11.92 11.31 -11.50
N CYS A 116 11.38 10.19 -10.99
CA CYS A 116 10.83 10.13 -9.64
C CYS A 116 11.95 10.20 -8.61
N THR A 117 12.99 9.37 -8.74
CA THR A 117 14.13 9.38 -7.80
C THR A 117 14.82 10.73 -7.77
N ILE A 118 15.01 11.35 -8.94
CA ILE A 118 15.57 12.70 -9.04
C ILE A 118 14.66 13.71 -8.35
N PHE A 119 13.33 13.66 -8.55
CA PHE A 119 12.40 14.55 -7.84
C PHE A 119 12.48 14.38 -6.33
N MET A 120 12.40 13.14 -5.84
CA MET A 120 12.39 12.83 -4.41
C MET A 120 13.69 13.22 -3.70
N SER A 121 14.82 13.20 -4.41
CA SER A 121 16.13 13.57 -3.88
C SER A 121 16.49 15.04 -4.08
N HIS A 122 15.71 15.81 -4.85
CA HIS A 122 16.03 17.20 -5.15
C HIS A 122 15.65 18.13 -3.97
N PRO A 123 16.55 19.02 -3.51
CA PRO A 123 16.26 19.91 -2.38
C PRO A 123 15.04 20.80 -2.56
N THR A 124 14.77 21.26 -3.79
CA THR A 124 13.60 22.11 -4.07
C THR A 124 12.26 21.37 -3.95
N SER A 125 12.28 20.03 -3.92
CA SER A 125 11.07 19.23 -3.76
C SER A 125 10.66 19.08 -2.30
N GLU A 126 11.54 19.41 -1.34
CA GLU A 126 11.31 19.18 0.08
C GLU A 126 10.05 19.88 0.60
N GLU A 127 9.85 21.16 0.26
CA GLU A 127 8.68 21.93 0.69
C GLU A 127 7.37 21.38 0.10
N TYR A 128 7.40 20.98 -1.18
CA TYR A 128 6.27 20.34 -1.84
C TYR A 128 5.91 19.03 -1.12
N LEU A 129 6.89 18.18 -0.83
CA LEU A 129 6.69 16.89 -0.18
C LEU A 129 6.16 17.03 1.25
N LYS A 130 6.71 17.95 2.05
CA LYS A 130 6.25 18.19 3.44
C LYS A 130 4.77 18.55 3.54
N THR A 131 4.21 19.18 2.51
CA THR A 131 2.83 19.67 2.54
C THR A 131 1.84 18.77 1.80
N ARG A 132 2.33 17.81 1.00
CA ARG A 132 1.48 17.03 0.06
C ARG A 132 1.73 15.52 0.04
N ALA A 133 2.74 15.01 0.74
CA ALA A 133 2.99 13.57 0.85
C ALA A 133 2.11 12.95 1.94
N TYR A 134 0.84 12.66 1.60
CA TYR A 134 -0.14 12.01 2.49
C TYR A 134 -0.98 10.94 1.77
#